data_AF-A0A6L8S1K1-F1
#
_entry.id   AF-A0A6L8S1K1-F1
#
_cell.length_a   1.000
_cell.length_b   1.000
_cell.length_c   1.000
_cell.angle_alpha   90.00
_cell.angle_beta   90.00
_cell.angle_gamma   90.00
#
_symmetry.space_group_name_H-M   'P 1'
#
loop_
_entity.id
_entity.type
_entity.pdbx_description
1 polymer ?
#
loop_
_entity_poly.entity_id
_entity_poly.type
_entity_poly.pdbx_seq_one_letter_code
_entity_poly.pdbx_strand_id
1 'polypeptide(L)'
;MYTLEDLFDRRSPVGTRLEQILMEKKCTKAELSKKTGVSRPTIDKVLSGTITSKKNYETHMSKIMNYLQITPDILLGNNACSSNRVREIRSIIRISTEKMASATGISQERLQQIEAGEKATITELREIAMQLRTSTHVITNQYFFEPQFSEMEYYMDMKDALDEISGFWGHVGIKLCGIDKYMWYPINSNTRKMIYKGIDEELMVIPCMNNKVLFLNMSNIEDITLSDFDADTPSGKNWDEHVSCGEIPLVVYEALEDYEENSQVTLYNDTENSTELYRYLMEYVRKNGWTEEDIFQLLNTSVFYYLDGRKKSTIIDFYQDSDDIIETIEMVYGYDFTGIEQNFMFYIDAHDETENFVNLKGISMMELPLLKVEEEIFRRNDQ
;
A
#
# COMPACT_ATOMS: atom_id res chain seq x y z
N MET A 1 -7.31 19.19 -21.62
CA MET A 1 -6.01 19.20 -22.32
C MET A 1 -4.96 19.21 -21.24
N TYR A 2 -4.06 18.24 -21.25
CA TYR A 2 -3.06 18.11 -20.18
C TYR A 2 -1.98 19.20 -20.28
N THR A 3 -1.39 19.54 -19.13
CA THR A 3 -0.35 20.55 -18.94
C THR A 3 1.00 19.90 -18.62
N LEU A 4 2.09 20.69 -18.56
CA LEU A 4 3.39 20.19 -18.11
C LEU A 4 3.43 19.85 -16.61
N GLU A 5 2.54 20.46 -15.82
CA GLU A 5 2.35 20.13 -14.41
C GLU A 5 1.79 18.73 -14.27
N ASP A 6 0.74 18.40 -15.04
CA ASP A 6 0.19 17.04 -15.08
C ASP A 6 1.24 15.99 -15.46
N LEU A 7 2.19 16.34 -16.34
CA LEU A 7 3.31 15.46 -16.70
C LEU A 7 4.32 15.29 -15.56
N PHE A 8 4.57 16.34 -14.77
CA PHE A 8 5.50 16.29 -13.65
C PHE A 8 4.96 15.42 -12.51
N ASP A 9 3.68 15.57 -12.20
CA ASP A 9 3.01 14.77 -11.17
C ASP A 9 2.98 13.28 -11.57
N ARG A 10 2.91 13.00 -12.88
CA ARG A 10 2.92 11.66 -13.49
C ARG A 10 4.24 11.31 -14.16
N ARG A 11 5.35 11.86 -13.67
CA ARG A 11 6.67 11.78 -14.34
C ARG A 11 7.19 10.36 -14.55
N SER A 12 6.83 9.41 -13.69
CA SER A 12 7.23 7.99 -13.84
C SER A 12 6.57 7.33 -15.07
N PRO A 13 5.23 7.24 -15.17
CA PRO A 13 4.58 6.69 -16.36
C PRO A 13 4.85 7.52 -17.62
N VAL A 14 4.97 8.85 -17.51
CA VAL A 14 5.37 9.71 -18.63
C VAL A 14 6.78 9.37 -19.13
N GLY A 15 7.72 9.09 -18.23
CA GLY A 15 9.07 8.64 -18.59
C GLY A 15 9.05 7.34 -19.39
N THR A 16 8.24 6.35 -18.98
CA THR A 16 8.03 5.09 -19.72
C THR A 16 7.40 5.31 -21.08
N ARG A 17 6.34 6.12 -21.16
CA ARG A 17 5.69 6.42 -22.43
C ARG A 17 6.64 7.12 -23.39
N LEU A 18 7.46 8.02 -22.88
CA LEU A 18 8.50 8.70 -23.65
C LEU A 18 9.55 7.71 -24.17
N GLU A 19 9.97 6.71 -23.39
CA GLU A 19 10.87 5.65 -23.87
C GLU A 19 10.26 4.86 -25.03
N GLN A 20 8.97 4.48 -24.94
CA GLN A 20 8.27 3.81 -26.04
C GLN A 20 8.26 4.68 -27.30
N ILE A 21 7.93 5.97 -27.18
CA ILE A 21 7.96 6.92 -28.31
C ILE A 21 9.37 7.02 -28.93
N LEU A 22 10.42 7.00 -28.12
CA LEU A 22 11.80 6.99 -28.61
C LEU A 22 12.11 5.71 -29.41
N MET A 23 11.62 4.55 -28.96
CA MET A 23 11.76 3.29 -29.69
C MET A 23 10.98 3.32 -31.02
N GLU A 24 9.71 3.75 -31.00
CA GLU A 24 8.85 3.88 -32.18
C GLU A 24 9.47 4.82 -33.23
N LYS A 25 10.01 5.96 -32.78
CA LYS A 25 10.69 6.95 -33.64
C LYS A 25 12.13 6.58 -33.97
N LYS A 26 12.66 5.46 -33.46
CA LYS A 26 14.06 5.02 -33.59
C LYS A 26 15.07 6.10 -33.17
N CYS A 27 14.71 6.93 -32.19
CA CYS A 27 15.53 8.03 -31.70
C CYS A 27 16.34 7.59 -30.48
N THR A 28 17.66 7.69 -30.57
CA THR A 28 18.54 7.30 -29.44
C THR A 28 18.65 8.42 -28.40
N LYS A 29 18.92 8.08 -27.13
CA LYS A 29 19.22 9.09 -26.08
C LYS A 29 20.37 10.02 -26.48
N ALA A 30 21.34 9.50 -27.22
CA ALA A 30 22.48 10.25 -27.76
C ALA A 30 22.05 11.31 -28.77
N GLU A 31 21.18 10.93 -29.70
CA GLU A 31 20.61 11.83 -30.70
C GLU A 31 19.71 12.88 -30.04
N LEU A 32 18.82 12.43 -29.13
CA LEU A 32 17.93 13.31 -28.38
C LEU A 32 18.72 14.38 -27.62
N SER A 33 19.80 13.99 -26.94
CA SER A 33 20.70 14.92 -26.24
C SER A 33 21.29 15.97 -27.17
N LYS A 34 21.83 15.53 -28.32
CA LYS A 34 22.44 16.42 -29.31
C LYS A 34 21.44 17.42 -29.90
N LYS A 35 20.20 17.00 -30.12
CA LYS A 35 19.18 17.80 -30.82
C LYS A 35 18.41 18.74 -29.90
N THR A 36 18.17 18.33 -28.66
CA THR A 36 17.46 19.13 -27.65
C THR A 36 18.39 20.04 -26.85
N GLY A 37 19.70 19.74 -26.84
CA GLY A 37 20.67 20.38 -25.95
C GLY A 37 20.51 20.00 -24.48
N VAL A 38 19.66 19.00 -24.18
CA VAL A 38 19.50 18.44 -22.84
C VAL A 38 20.63 17.42 -22.62
N SER A 39 21.28 17.46 -21.46
CA SER A 39 22.38 16.52 -21.17
C SER A 39 21.86 15.08 -21.12
N ARG A 40 22.68 14.09 -21.51
CA ARG A 40 22.30 12.67 -21.40
C ARG A 40 21.90 12.30 -19.96
N PRO A 41 22.64 12.68 -18.90
CA PRO A 41 22.21 12.41 -17.53
C PRO A 41 20.85 12.98 -17.20
N THR A 42 20.51 14.17 -17.71
CA THR A 42 19.19 14.76 -17.52
C THR A 42 18.10 14.00 -18.27
N ILE A 43 18.37 13.58 -19.51
CA ILE A 43 17.43 12.74 -20.28
C ILE A 43 17.18 11.44 -19.52
N ASP A 44 18.22 10.79 -19.00
CA ASP A 44 18.07 9.57 -18.21
C ASP A 44 17.15 9.80 -17.00
N LYS A 45 17.31 10.92 -16.27
CA LYS A 45 16.41 11.29 -15.16
C LYS A 45 14.97 11.58 -15.59
N VAL A 46 14.76 12.19 -16.77
CA VAL A 46 13.40 12.41 -17.33
C VAL A 46 12.76 11.05 -17.61
N LEU A 47 13.47 10.15 -18.28
CA LEU A 47 12.96 8.84 -18.68
C LEU A 47 12.72 7.92 -17.48
N SER A 48 13.54 8.02 -16.43
CA SER A 48 13.35 7.27 -15.18
C SER A 48 12.35 7.91 -14.20
N GLY A 49 11.83 9.12 -14.50
CA GLY A 49 10.92 9.82 -13.61
C GLY A 49 11.55 10.38 -12.31
N THR A 50 12.88 10.45 -12.21
CA THR A 50 13.59 10.81 -10.95
C THR A 50 13.96 12.30 -10.85
N ILE A 51 13.44 13.15 -11.74
CA ILE A 51 13.59 14.60 -11.58
C ILE A 51 12.62 15.10 -10.50
N THR A 52 13.17 15.64 -9.41
CA THR A 52 12.38 16.15 -8.27
C THR A 52 12.01 17.63 -8.38
N SER A 53 12.68 18.40 -9.25
CA SER A 53 12.40 19.83 -9.41
C SER A 53 11.43 20.07 -10.57
N LYS A 54 10.21 20.54 -10.27
CA LYS A 54 9.17 20.89 -11.25
C LYS A 54 9.69 21.82 -12.35
N LYS A 55 10.32 22.93 -11.98
CA LYS A 55 10.90 23.90 -12.93
C LYS A 55 11.94 23.27 -13.88
N ASN A 56 12.80 22.41 -13.36
CA ASN A 56 13.79 21.72 -14.18
C ASN A 56 13.11 20.72 -15.11
N TYR A 57 12.15 19.95 -14.60
CA TYR A 57 11.36 19.02 -15.40
C TYR A 57 10.66 19.74 -16.56
N GLU A 58 9.88 20.79 -16.29
CA GLU A 58 9.15 21.57 -17.30
C GLU A 58 10.10 22.10 -18.39
N THR A 59 11.25 22.63 -17.99
CA THR A 59 12.25 23.18 -18.91
C THR A 59 12.81 22.11 -19.86
N HIS A 60 13.15 20.93 -19.32
CA HIS A 60 13.73 19.85 -20.12
C HIS A 60 12.68 19.11 -20.94
N MET A 61 11.52 18.84 -20.35
CA MET A 61 10.41 18.16 -21.01
C MET A 61 9.89 19.00 -22.19
N SER A 62 9.74 20.32 -22.03
CA SER A 62 9.37 21.22 -23.15
C SER A 62 10.31 21.10 -24.35
N LYS A 63 11.62 21.02 -24.11
CA LYS A 63 12.62 20.86 -25.19
C LYS A 63 12.50 19.52 -25.89
N ILE A 64 12.31 18.45 -25.10
CA ILE A 64 12.16 17.08 -25.62
C ILE A 64 10.89 16.97 -26.46
N MET A 65 9.77 17.45 -25.94
CA MET A 65 8.46 17.40 -26.61
C MET A 65 8.45 18.20 -27.91
N ASN A 66 9.04 19.40 -27.91
CA ASN A 66 9.17 20.23 -29.10
C ASN A 66 9.98 19.52 -30.20
N TYR A 67 11.05 18.82 -29.85
CA TYR A 67 11.85 18.06 -30.81
C TYR A 67 11.09 16.83 -31.35
N LEU A 68 10.43 16.07 -30.48
CA LEU A 68 9.69 14.87 -30.85
C LEU A 68 8.34 15.18 -31.52
N GLN A 69 7.92 16.44 -31.50
CA GLN A 69 6.62 16.92 -31.98
C GLN A 69 5.45 16.19 -31.31
N ILE A 70 5.51 16.11 -29.98
CA ILE A 70 4.49 15.47 -29.14
C ILE A 70 3.90 16.49 -28.16
N THR A 71 2.66 16.26 -27.74
CA THR A 71 1.92 17.10 -26.78
C THR A 71 1.77 16.38 -25.44
N PRO A 72 1.37 17.07 -24.35
CA PRO A 72 1.07 16.41 -23.09
C PRO A 72 -0.02 15.34 -23.26
N ASP A 73 -1.01 15.60 -24.13
CA ASP A 73 -2.06 14.65 -24.45
C ASP A 73 -1.55 13.39 -25.18
N ILE A 74 -0.41 13.43 -25.91
CA ILE A 74 0.16 12.20 -26.49
C ILE A 74 0.85 11.33 -25.41
N LEU A 75 1.35 11.97 -24.36
CA LEU A 75 2.04 11.29 -23.25
C LEU A 75 1.05 10.72 -22.23
N LEU A 76 -0.13 11.33 -22.07
CA LEU A 76 -1.14 10.92 -21.10
C LEU A 76 -2.45 10.39 -21.71
N GLY A 77 -2.78 10.78 -22.95
CA GLY A 77 -4.05 10.53 -23.64
C GLY A 77 -4.14 9.14 -24.26
N ASN A 78 -4.30 8.17 -23.35
CA ASN A 78 -4.87 6.83 -23.50
C ASN A 78 -4.66 6.01 -22.21
N ASN A 79 -4.03 6.61 -21.18
CA ASN A 79 -3.76 5.95 -19.92
C ASN A 79 -5.02 5.90 -19.07
N ALA A 80 -5.70 4.75 -19.09
CA ALA A 80 -6.79 4.46 -18.17
C ALA A 80 -6.29 4.41 -16.70
N CYS A 81 -5.01 4.10 -16.48
CA CYS A 81 -4.40 4.05 -15.16
C CYS A 81 -3.38 5.19 -15.01
N SER A 82 -3.91 6.40 -14.79
CA SER A 82 -3.12 7.65 -14.80
C SER A 82 -2.12 7.80 -13.63
N SER A 83 -2.14 6.86 -12.69
CA SER A 83 -1.45 6.88 -11.41
C SER A 83 -0.62 5.61 -11.16
N ASN A 84 -0.32 4.81 -12.20
CA ASN A 84 0.45 3.57 -12.07
C ASN A 84 1.88 3.80 -11.54
N ARG A 85 2.26 3.06 -10.47
CA ARG A 85 3.57 3.10 -9.79
C ARG A 85 4.46 1.87 -10.03
N VAL A 86 4.06 0.91 -10.86
CA VAL A 86 4.79 -0.36 -11.08
C VAL A 86 6.27 -0.13 -11.38
N ARG A 87 6.62 0.77 -12.31
CA ARG A 87 8.02 1.02 -12.67
C ARG A 87 8.82 1.65 -11.53
N GLU A 88 8.20 2.59 -10.82
CA GLU A 88 8.82 3.30 -9.69
C GLU A 88 9.19 2.28 -8.60
N ILE A 89 8.21 1.51 -8.16
CA ILE A 89 8.37 0.49 -7.12
C ILE A 89 9.35 -0.60 -7.56
N ARG A 90 9.23 -1.08 -8.80
CA ARG A 90 10.15 -2.08 -9.37
C ARG A 90 11.61 -1.62 -9.33
N SER A 91 11.85 -0.34 -9.59
CA SER A 91 13.19 0.24 -9.56
C SER A 91 13.77 0.27 -8.14
N ILE A 92 12.93 0.59 -7.15
CA ILE A 92 13.30 0.62 -5.73
C ILE A 92 13.59 -0.80 -5.20
N ILE A 93 12.77 -1.79 -5.57
CA ILE A 93 12.96 -3.20 -5.18
C ILE A 93 14.04 -3.90 -6.05
N ARG A 94 14.62 -3.19 -7.02
CA ARG A 94 15.70 -3.67 -7.91
C ARG A 94 15.36 -4.92 -8.69
N ILE A 95 14.12 -5.02 -9.17
CA ILE A 95 13.69 -6.10 -10.06
C ILE A 95 13.78 -5.62 -11.51
N SER A 96 14.45 -6.38 -12.39
CA SER A 96 14.50 -6.04 -13.82
C SER A 96 13.17 -6.41 -14.50
N THR A 97 12.85 -5.73 -15.61
CA THR A 97 11.65 -6.06 -16.41
C THR A 97 11.69 -7.50 -16.90
N GLU A 98 12.87 -8.02 -17.26
CA GLU A 98 13.07 -9.40 -17.71
C GLU A 98 12.79 -10.42 -16.59
N LYS A 99 13.27 -10.12 -15.36
CA LYS A 99 13.04 -10.97 -14.19
C LYS A 99 11.55 -10.97 -13.82
N MET A 100 10.91 -9.80 -13.83
CA MET A 100 9.47 -9.69 -13.55
C MET A 100 8.63 -10.41 -14.61
N ALA A 101 8.96 -10.24 -15.90
CA ALA A 101 8.28 -10.93 -16.99
C ALA A 101 8.36 -12.46 -16.83
N SER A 102 9.55 -12.95 -16.47
CA SER A 102 9.78 -14.38 -16.27
C SER A 102 9.03 -14.93 -15.04
N ALA A 103 8.87 -14.12 -13.99
CA ALA A 103 8.20 -14.52 -12.76
C ALA A 103 6.66 -14.47 -12.85
N THR A 104 6.11 -13.49 -13.56
CA THR A 104 4.66 -13.25 -13.71
C THR A 104 4.04 -13.96 -14.92
N GLY A 105 4.86 -14.39 -15.89
CA GLY A 105 4.39 -14.86 -17.19
C GLY A 105 3.92 -13.74 -18.13
N ILE A 106 3.95 -12.48 -17.70
CA ILE A 106 3.59 -11.32 -18.51
C ILE A 106 4.77 -10.97 -19.43
N SER A 107 4.51 -10.71 -20.72
CA SER A 107 5.59 -10.35 -21.65
C SER A 107 6.24 -9.01 -21.26
N GLN A 108 7.53 -8.83 -21.59
CA GLN A 108 8.21 -7.55 -21.31
C GLN A 108 7.55 -6.36 -22.01
N GLU A 109 7.05 -6.57 -23.23
CA GLU A 109 6.29 -5.56 -23.97
C GLU A 109 5.01 -5.17 -23.22
N ARG A 110 4.26 -6.17 -22.73
CA ARG A 110 3.04 -5.94 -21.96
C ARG A 110 3.32 -5.26 -20.62
N LEU A 111 4.38 -5.65 -19.91
CA LEU A 111 4.81 -4.95 -18.69
C LEU A 111 5.15 -3.48 -18.98
N GLN A 112 5.85 -3.19 -20.07
CA GLN A 112 6.17 -1.81 -20.46
C GLN A 112 4.90 -1.01 -20.81
N GLN A 113 3.91 -1.62 -21.44
CA GLN A 113 2.60 -1.00 -21.69
C GLN A 113 1.88 -0.66 -20.38
N ILE A 114 1.84 -1.61 -19.44
CA ILE A 114 1.26 -1.41 -18.10
C ILE A 114 2.00 -0.28 -17.38
N GLU A 115 3.33 -0.32 -17.31
CA GLU A 115 4.17 0.73 -16.73
C GLU A 115 4.03 2.10 -17.39
N ALA A 116 3.55 2.16 -18.64
CA ALA A 116 3.23 3.38 -19.36
C ALA A 116 1.83 3.92 -19.05
N GLY A 117 0.99 3.18 -18.32
CA GLY A 117 -0.35 3.56 -17.88
C GLY A 117 -1.50 2.88 -18.63
N GLU A 118 -1.22 1.87 -19.46
CA GLU A 118 -2.29 1.06 -20.06
C GLU A 118 -3.06 0.26 -19.00
N LYS A 119 -4.35 0.00 -19.28
CA LYS A 119 -5.21 -0.78 -18.38
C LYS A 119 -4.70 -2.22 -18.28
N ALA A 120 -4.39 -2.65 -17.07
CA ALA A 120 -4.10 -4.04 -16.72
C ALA A 120 -5.38 -4.78 -16.28
N THR A 121 -5.42 -6.10 -16.43
CA THR A 121 -6.44 -6.93 -15.76
C THR A 121 -6.11 -7.06 -14.27
N ILE A 122 -7.10 -7.41 -13.45
CA ILE A 122 -6.87 -7.68 -12.02
C ILE A 122 -5.85 -8.81 -11.82
N THR A 123 -5.88 -9.84 -12.66
CA THR A 123 -4.89 -10.92 -12.65
C THR A 123 -3.48 -10.41 -12.93
N GLU A 124 -3.30 -9.54 -13.92
CA GLU A 124 -2.01 -8.91 -14.21
C GLU A 124 -1.55 -8.05 -13.02
N LEU A 125 -2.45 -7.27 -12.42
CA LEU A 125 -2.14 -6.42 -11.25
C LEU A 125 -1.72 -7.26 -10.04
N ARG A 126 -2.43 -8.34 -9.72
CA ARG A 126 -2.10 -9.21 -8.57
C ARG A 126 -0.75 -9.89 -8.74
N GLU A 127 -0.45 -10.38 -9.94
CA GLU A 127 0.87 -10.95 -10.26
C GLU A 127 2.00 -9.92 -10.09
N ILE A 128 1.79 -8.71 -10.60
CA ILE A 128 2.77 -7.64 -10.48
C ILE A 128 2.94 -7.23 -9.00
N ALA A 129 1.85 -7.02 -8.27
CA ALA A 129 1.87 -6.66 -6.84
C ALA A 129 2.57 -7.73 -5.99
N MET A 130 2.38 -9.01 -6.31
CA MET A 130 3.03 -10.13 -5.63
C MET A 130 4.55 -10.09 -5.81
N GLN A 131 5.03 -9.80 -7.03
CA GLN A 131 6.47 -9.62 -7.29
C GLN A 131 7.03 -8.34 -6.67
N LEU A 132 6.20 -7.30 -6.55
CA LEU A 132 6.53 -6.03 -5.92
C LEU A 132 6.30 -6.00 -4.40
N ARG A 133 5.91 -7.13 -3.80
CA ARG A 133 5.74 -7.30 -2.35
C ARG A 133 4.78 -6.29 -1.71
N THR A 134 3.71 -5.92 -2.40
CA THR A 134 2.74 -4.91 -1.91
C THR A 134 1.31 -5.23 -2.34
N SER A 135 0.37 -4.29 -2.21
CA SER A 135 -1.03 -4.39 -2.65
C SER A 135 -1.23 -4.00 -4.11
N THR A 136 -2.36 -4.42 -4.70
CA THR A 136 -2.78 -3.88 -6.00
C THR A 136 -3.09 -2.38 -5.90
N HIS A 137 -3.67 -1.94 -4.77
CA HIS A 137 -3.91 -0.55 -4.42
C HIS A 137 -2.65 0.32 -4.47
N VAL A 138 -1.53 -0.15 -3.92
CA VAL A 138 -0.27 0.62 -3.94
C VAL A 138 0.26 0.81 -5.37
N ILE A 139 0.20 -0.23 -6.20
CA ILE A 139 0.72 -0.14 -7.58
C ILE A 139 -0.20 0.67 -8.51
N THR A 140 -1.50 0.78 -8.20
CA THR A 140 -2.45 1.65 -8.91
C THR A 140 -2.58 3.03 -8.27
N ASN A 141 -1.89 3.28 -7.15
CA ASN A 141 -1.95 4.52 -6.37
C ASN A 141 -3.38 4.85 -5.88
N GLN A 142 -4.04 3.82 -5.36
CA GLN A 142 -5.34 3.86 -4.71
C GLN A 142 -5.19 3.38 -3.26
N TYR A 143 -4.26 4.00 -2.52
CA TYR A 143 -4.00 3.71 -1.11
C TYR A 143 -4.17 4.97 -0.26
N PHE A 144 -4.65 4.81 0.97
CA PHE A 144 -4.83 5.89 1.95
C PHE A 144 -3.72 5.86 2.99
N PHE A 145 -3.40 4.67 3.49
CA PHE A 145 -2.31 4.50 4.42
C PHE A 145 -0.96 4.45 3.71
N GLU A 146 0.10 4.88 4.40
CA GLU A 146 1.47 4.74 3.90
C GLU A 146 1.71 3.34 3.30
N PRO A 147 2.27 3.25 2.08
CA PRO A 147 2.46 1.98 1.38
C PRO A 147 3.18 0.92 2.23
N GLN A 148 2.60 -0.28 2.28
CA GLN A 148 3.18 -1.42 3.00
C GLN A 148 3.93 -2.34 2.03
N PHE A 149 5.21 -2.57 2.29
CA PHE A 149 6.07 -3.44 1.49
C PHE A 149 6.61 -4.60 2.31
N SER A 150 6.25 -5.82 1.93
CA SER A 150 6.75 -7.08 2.51
C SER A 150 8.19 -7.38 2.03
N GLU A 151 9.12 -6.47 2.31
CA GLU A 151 10.55 -6.60 2.00
C GLU A 151 11.36 -5.90 3.10
N MET A 152 12.54 -6.43 3.42
CA MET A 152 13.45 -5.77 4.37
C MET A 152 13.92 -4.44 3.77
N GLU A 153 13.81 -3.34 4.53
CA GLU A 153 14.19 -2.02 4.03
C GLU A 153 15.65 -1.97 3.54
N TYR A 154 16.54 -2.74 4.17
CA TYR A 154 17.95 -2.88 3.78
C TYR A 154 18.15 -3.33 2.32
N TYR A 155 17.22 -4.09 1.74
CA TYR A 155 17.33 -4.56 0.34
C TYR A 155 16.79 -3.54 -0.68
N MET A 156 16.15 -2.46 -0.23
CA MET A 156 15.53 -1.47 -1.09
C MET A 156 16.50 -0.35 -1.49
N ASP A 157 16.39 0.14 -2.73
CA ASP A 157 17.17 1.27 -3.22
C ASP A 157 16.53 2.60 -2.85
N MET A 158 16.83 3.06 -1.64
CA MET A 158 16.25 4.29 -1.09
C MET A 158 16.86 5.58 -1.69
N LYS A 159 17.83 5.47 -2.60
CA LYS A 159 18.57 6.64 -3.12
C LYS A 159 17.71 7.57 -3.96
N ASP A 160 16.73 7.00 -4.67
CA ASP A 160 15.80 7.71 -5.55
C ASP A 160 14.33 7.48 -5.12
N ALA A 161 14.09 6.83 -3.97
CA ALA A 161 12.76 6.62 -3.43
C ALA A 161 12.15 7.97 -3.00
N LEU A 162 10.90 8.22 -3.37
CA LEU A 162 10.11 9.27 -2.74
C LEU A 162 9.93 8.92 -1.25
N ASP A 163 9.72 9.92 -0.40
CA ASP A 163 9.67 9.77 1.07
C ASP A 163 8.63 8.74 1.57
N GLU A 164 7.76 8.26 0.70
CA GLU A 164 6.59 7.39 0.95
C GLU A 164 6.85 5.88 0.82
N ILE A 165 7.99 5.45 0.24
CA ILE A 165 8.27 4.00 0.08
C ILE A 165 9.26 3.55 1.14
N SER A 166 8.86 2.60 2.00
CA SER A 166 9.74 1.96 2.98
C SER A 166 9.37 0.50 3.24
N GLY A 167 10.38 -0.32 3.56
CA GLY A 167 10.22 -1.75 3.88
C GLY A 167 10.14 -1.99 5.38
N PHE A 168 10.12 -3.28 5.76
CA PHE A 168 10.15 -3.71 7.16
C PHE A 168 11.34 -3.10 7.89
N TRP A 169 11.04 -2.37 8.97
CA TRP A 169 12.02 -1.76 9.87
C TRP A 169 12.15 -2.53 11.18
N GLY A 170 11.04 -3.06 11.68
CA GLY A 170 10.96 -3.69 12.99
C GLY A 170 9.53 -3.70 13.51
N HIS A 171 9.38 -3.57 14.82
CA HIS A 171 8.09 -3.74 15.49
C HIS A 171 7.76 -2.59 16.42
N VAL A 172 6.47 -2.31 16.54
CA VAL A 172 5.89 -1.54 17.64
C VAL A 172 5.24 -2.49 18.63
N GLY A 173 5.58 -2.34 19.91
CA GLY A 173 5.00 -3.03 21.04
C GLY A 173 4.12 -2.07 21.82
N ILE A 174 2.86 -2.42 22.02
CA ILE A 174 1.87 -1.58 22.70
C ILE A 174 1.41 -2.29 23.97
N LYS A 175 1.59 -1.63 25.12
CA LYS A 175 1.05 -2.07 26.41
C LYS A 175 -0.12 -1.18 26.79
N LEU A 176 -1.31 -1.77 26.95
CA LEU A 176 -2.51 -1.04 27.33
C LEU A 176 -2.62 -0.91 28.85
N CYS A 177 -3.23 0.18 29.33
CA CYS A 177 -3.61 0.30 30.73
C CYS A 177 -4.49 -0.89 31.14
N GLY A 178 -4.11 -1.57 32.23
CA GLY A 178 -4.84 -2.73 32.76
C GLY A 178 -4.55 -4.06 32.07
N ILE A 179 -3.65 -4.11 31.07
CA ILE A 179 -3.21 -5.35 30.42
C ILE A 179 -1.69 -5.49 30.53
N ASP A 180 -1.24 -6.54 31.24
CA ASP A 180 0.19 -6.75 31.54
C ASP A 180 1.02 -7.26 30.34
N LYS A 181 0.40 -7.45 29.17
CA LYS A 181 1.05 -7.96 27.96
C LYS A 181 1.22 -6.87 26.91
N TYR A 182 2.38 -6.86 26.25
CA TYR A 182 2.60 -6.10 25.02
C TYR A 182 1.97 -6.85 23.86
N MET A 183 1.41 -6.09 22.93
CA MET A 183 0.99 -6.57 21.63
C MET A 183 1.95 -6.00 20.59
N TRP A 184 2.53 -6.87 19.77
CA TRP A 184 3.59 -6.52 18.85
C TRP A 184 3.12 -6.57 17.40
N TYR A 185 3.42 -5.52 16.64
CA TYR A 185 3.01 -5.38 15.25
C TYR A 185 4.19 -4.97 14.36
N PRO A 186 4.35 -5.58 13.17
CA PRO A 186 5.40 -5.22 12.23
C PRO A 186 5.09 -3.87 11.56
N ILE A 187 6.10 -3.00 11.51
CA ILE A 187 5.99 -1.66 10.93
C ILE A 187 7.16 -1.35 10.00
N ASN A 188 6.91 -0.46 9.06
CA ASN A 188 7.95 0.09 8.19
C ASN A 188 8.58 1.36 8.80
N SER A 189 9.64 1.87 8.18
CA SER A 189 10.35 3.06 8.65
C SER A 189 9.51 4.34 8.59
N ASN A 190 8.54 4.43 7.68
CA ASN A 190 7.64 5.59 7.61
C ASN A 190 6.63 5.60 8.76
N THR A 191 6.00 4.46 9.05
CA THR A 191 5.16 4.25 10.22
C THR A 191 5.93 4.58 11.50
N ARG A 192 7.21 4.18 11.61
CA ARG A 192 8.07 4.58 12.74
C ARG A 192 8.18 6.10 12.86
N LYS A 193 8.51 6.82 11.77
CA LYS A 193 8.61 8.29 11.77
C LYS A 193 7.27 8.94 12.17
N MET A 194 6.16 8.37 11.70
CA MET A 194 4.82 8.82 12.02
C MET A 194 4.52 8.67 13.52
N ILE A 195 4.86 7.53 14.13
CA ILE A 195 4.71 7.32 15.58
C ILE A 195 5.48 8.40 16.37
N TYR A 196 6.74 8.70 15.99
CA TYR A 196 7.49 9.78 16.65
C TYR A 196 6.82 11.15 16.56
N LYS A 197 6.10 11.43 15.47
CA LYS A 197 5.41 12.71 15.28
C LYS A 197 4.10 12.79 16.08
N GLY A 198 3.36 11.68 16.16
CA GLY A 198 2.04 11.65 16.78
C GLY A 198 2.02 11.21 18.25
N ILE A 199 3.17 10.89 18.87
CA ILE A 199 3.20 10.26 20.20
C ILE A 199 2.54 11.07 21.31
N ASP A 200 2.51 12.40 21.15
CA ASP A 200 1.92 13.34 22.10
C ASP A 200 0.44 13.67 21.80
N GLU A 201 -0.13 13.11 20.73
CA GLU A 201 -1.53 13.30 20.35
C GLU A 201 -2.48 12.47 21.23
N GLU A 202 -3.74 12.88 21.35
CA GLU A 202 -4.74 12.15 22.15
C GLU A 202 -5.14 10.82 21.50
N LEU A 203 -5.19 10.80 20.17
CA LEU A 203 -5.56 9.65 19.35
C LEU A 203 -4.48 9.44 18.30
N MET A 204 -4.21 8.17 17.98
CA MET A 204 -3.21 7.81 16.98
C MET A 204 -3.70 6.65 16.13
N VAL A 205 -3.46 6.72 14.82
CA VAL A 205 -3.67 5.61 13.90
C VAL A 205 -2.31 5.05 13.45
N ILE A 206 -2.12 3.73 13.52
CA ILE A 206 -0.89 3.03 13.11
C ILE A 206 -1.21 1.94 12.09
N PRO A 207 -0.90 2.12 10.79
CA PRO A 207 -0.95 1.04 9.81
C PRO A 207 0.24 0.10 10.01
N CYS A 208 -0.05 -1.20 9.98
CA CYS A 208 0.90 -2.28 10.19
C CYS A 208 0.98 -3.17 8.95
N MET A 209 2.12 -3.84 8.79
CA MET A 209 2.43 -4.61 7.57
C MET A 209 1.66 -5.93 7.45
N ASN A 210 0.97 -6.36 8.51
CA ASN A 210 0.23 -7.63 8.58
C ASN A 210 -1.28 -7.46 8.38
N ASN A 211 -1.69 -6.58 7.46
CA ASN A 211 -3.08 -6.22 7.17
C ASN A 211 -3.86 -5.71 8.39
N LYS A 212 -3.20 -4.96 9.28
CA LYS A 212 -3.85 -4.35 10.45
C LYS A 212 -3.63 -2.85 10.46
N VAL A 213 -4.67 -2.12 10.83
CA VAL A 213 -4.56 -0.73 11.26
C VAL A 213 -5.00 -0.64 12.72
N LEU A 214 -4.21 0.05 13.53
CA LEU A 214 -4.46 0.24 14.94
C LEU A 214 -5.03 1.63 15.15
N PHE A 215 -6.14 1.73 15.88
CA PHE A 215 -6.66 2.99 16.38
C PHE A 215 -6.43 3.04 17.89
N LEU A 216 -5.64 3.99 18.38
CA LEU A 216 -5.19 4.09 19.76
C LEU A 216 -5.81 5.29 20.47
N ASN A 217 -6.31 5.06 21.68
CA ASN A 217 -6.58 6.13 22.63
C ASN A 217 -5.38 6.28 23.55
N MET A 218 -4.56 7.29 23.31
CA MET A 218 -3.24 7.45 23.94
C MET A 218 -3.33 7.67 25.44
N SER A 219 -4.45 8.19 25.95
CA SER A 219 -4.71 8.32 27.39
C SER A 219 -4.88 6.96 28.10
N ASN A 220 -5.16 5.90 27.34
CA ASN A 220 -5.39 4.54 27.81
C ASN A 220 -4.24 3.59 27.45
N ILE A 221 -3.11 4.11 26.96
CA ILE A 221 -1.88 3.35 26.67
C ILE A 221 -0.89 3.55 27.83
N GLU A 222 -0.32 2.46 28.33
CA GLU A 222 0.68 2.48 29.41
C GLU A 222 2.10 2.69 28.86
N ASP A 223 2.45 1.98 27.79
CA ASP A 223 3.78 2.04 27.20
C ASP A 223 3.74 1.73 25.69
N ILE A 224 4.58 2.42 24.92
CA ILE A 224 4.86 2.14 23.51
C ILE A 224 6.36 1.92 23.36
N THR A 225 6.73 0.76 22.84
CA THR A 225 8.12 0.39 22.57
C THR A 225 8.34 0.19 21.09
N LEU A 226 9.44 0.73 20.55
CA LEU A 226 9.88 0.47 19.19
C LEU A 226 11.14 -0.40 19.23
N SER A 227 11.18 -1.46 18.44
CA SER A 227 12.33 -2.37 18.32
C SER A 227 12.68 -2.53 16.84
N ASP A 228 13.91 -2.21 16.45
CA ASP A 228 14.36 -2.49 15.09
C ASP A 228 14.62 -4.00 14.89
N PHE A 229 14.71 -4.43 13.63
CA PHE A 229 14.90 -5.83 13.27
C PHE A 229 16.25 -6.44 13.72
N ASP A 230 17.25 -5.59 14.01
CA ASP A 230 18.60 -5.98 14.43
C ASP A 230 18.78 -5.91 15.95
N ALA A 231 17.77 -5.44 16.68
CA ALA A 231 17.82 -5.25 18.13
C ALA A 231 17.75 -6.59 18.87
N ASP A 232 18.40 -6.64 20.02
CA ASP A 232 18.21 -7.71 20.98
C ASP A 232 16.74 -7.77 21.43
N THR A 233 16.27 -8.98 21.77
CA THR A 233 14.92 -9.21 22.27
C THR A 233 14.54 -8.21 23.37
N PRO A 234 13.42 -7.48 23.25
CA PRO A 234 12.99 -6.50 24.25
C PRO A 234 12.79 -7.11 25.64
N SER A 235 13.78 -6.93 26.51
CA SER A 235 13.77 -7.51 27.86
C SER A 235 12.58 -7.00 28.68
N GLY A 236 11.89 -7.93 29.35
CA GLY A 236 10.75 -7.63 30.21
C GLY A 236 9.45 -7.29 29.48
N LYS A 237 9.40 -7.37 28.14
CA LYS A 237 8.24 -6.96 27.33
C LYS A 237 7.55 -8.11 26.61
N ASN A 238 7.59 -9.31 27.21
CA ASN A 238 6.88 -10.52 26.76
C ASN A 238 6.89 -10.73 25.24
N TRP A 239 8.07 -10.51 24.64
CA TRP A 239 8.31 -10.72 23.21
C TRP A 239 8.02 -12.16 22.80
N ASP A 240 7.38 -12.31 21.65
CA ASP A 240 7.09 -13.59 21.01
C ASP A 240 7.88 -13.69 19.70
N GLU A 241 8.68 -14.74 19.55
CA GLU A 241 9.52 -14.99 18.37
C GLU A 241 8.71 -15.34 17.11
N HIS A 242 7.42 -15.61 17.26
CA HIS A 242 6.50 -15.89 16.17
C HIS A 242 5.70 -14.67 15.70
N VAL A 243 5.96 -13.49 16.25
CA VAL A 243 5.37 -12.24 15.74
C VAL A 243 5.79 -12.05 14.29
N SER A 244 4.81 -11.82 13.41
CA SER A 244 5.05 -11.57 11.99
C SER A 244 6.05 -10.42 11.79
N CYS A 245 6.87 -10.53 10.76
CA CYS A 245 7.77 -9.48 10.28
C CYS A 245 7.20 -8.79 9.03
N GLY A 246 5.88 -8.85 8.84
CA GLY A 246 5.22 -8.29 7.65
C GLY A 246 5.62 -9.01 6.36
N GLU A 247 5.90 -10.31 6.45
CA GLU A 247 6.44 -11.14 5.36
C GLU A 247 5.41 -11.58 4.31
N ILE A 248 4.14 -11.22 4.52
CA ILE A 248 3.02 -11.53 3.63
C ILE A 248 2.61 -10.23 2.92
N PRO A 249 2.81 -10.13 1.60
CA PRO A 249 2.35 -8.98 0.82
C PRO A 249 0.84 -8.77 0.95
N LEU A 250 0.39 -7.50 0.98
CA LEU A 250 -1.03 -7.18 1.10
C LEU A 250 -1.90 -7.80 -0.02
N VAL A 251 -1.37 -7.97 -1.23
CA VAL A 251 -2.08 -8.66 -2.33
C VAL A 251 -2.47 -10.10 -1.99
N VAL A 252 -1.78 -10.77 -1.07
CA VAL A 252 -2.18 -12.11 -0.62
C VAL A 252 -3.50 -12.04 0.14
N TYR A 253 -3.71 -11.02 0.97
CA TYR A 253 -4.96 -10.81 1.68
C TYR A 253 -6.08 -10.41 0.71
N GLU A 254 -5.81 -9.54 -0.27
CA GLU A 254 -6.76 -9.22 -1.35
C GLU A 254 -7.19 -10.48 -2.11
N ALA A 255 -6.23 -11.34 -2.46
CA ALA A 255 -6.50 -12.53 -3.26
C ALA A 255 -7.17 -13.66 -2.46
N LEU A 256 -7.04 -13.65 -1.12
CA LEU A 256 -7.73 -14.58 -0.23
C LEU A 256 -9.24 -14.32 -0.16
N GLU A 257 -9.70 -13.11 -0.45
CA GLU A 257 -11.13 -12.80 -0.50
C GLU A 257 -11.86 -13.61 -1.59
N ASP A 258 -11.18 -13.85 -2.72
CA ASP A 258 -11.67 -14.65 -3.84
C ASP A 258 -11.24 -16.13 -3.77
N TYR A 259 -10.68 -16.57 -2.64
CA TYR A 259 -10.20 -17.94 -2.51
C TYR A 259 -11.33 -18.93 -2.26
N GLU A 260 -11.49 -19.90 -3.16
CA GLU A 260 -12.42 -21.02 -3.01
C GLU A 260 -11.66 -22.35 -3.04
N GLU A 261 -11.70 -23.14 -1.95
CA GLU A 261 -10.90 -24.36 -1.77
C GLU A 261 -11.14 -25.40 -2.89
N ASN A 262 -12.34 -25.40 -3.48
CA ASN A 262 -12.78 -26.36 -4.49
C ASN A 262 -12.85 -25.79 -5.92
N SER A 263 -12.30 -24.60 -6.18
CA SER A 263 -12.25 -24.07 -7.54
C SER A 263 -11.36 -24.97 -8.41
N GLN A 264 -11.97 -25.64 -9.40
CA GLN A 264 -11.21 -26.43 -10.37
C GLN A 264 -10.46 -25.46 -11.28
N VAL A 265 -9.19 -25.19 -10.95
CA VAL A 265 -8.24 -24.34 -11.69
C VAL A 265 -8.27 -24.57 -13.22
N THR A 266 -8.65 -25.79 -13.64
CA THR A 266 -8.67 -26.20 -15.05
C THR A 266 -10.00 -26.03 -15.78
N LEU A 267 -11.10 -25.62 -15.11
CA LEU A 267 -12.44 -25.60 -15.72
C LEU A 267 -13.09 -24.22 -15.81
N TYR A 268 -12.59 -23.22 -15.08
CA TYR A 268 -13.09 -21.85 -15.16
C TYR A 268 -11.92 -20.87 -15.32
N ASN A 269 -11.77 -20.33 -16.53
CA ASN A 269 -10.85 -19.23 -16.85
C ASN A 269 -11.31 -17.86 -16.27
N ASP A 270 -12.29 -17.86 -15.37
CA ASP A 270 -12.93 -16.65 -14.82
C ASP A 270 -12.42 -16.30 -13.41
N THR A 271 -11.36 -16.93 -12.91
CA THR A 271 -10.76 -16.53 -11.63
C THR A 271 -9.93 -15.26 -11.80
N GLU A 272 -10.12 -14.28 -10.93
CA GLU A 272 -9.31 -13.06 -10.91
C GLU A 272 -7.83 -13.34 -10.54
N ASN A 273 -7.56 -14.51 -9.95
CA ASN A 273 -6.23 -15.00 -9.60
C ASN A 273 -5.59 -15.83 -10.72
N SER A 274 -4.27 -15.69 -10.91
CA SER A 274 -3.51 -16.53 -11.84
C SER A 274 -3.36 -17.96 -11.30
N THR A 275 -2.97 -18.89 -12.16
CA THR A 275 -2.65 -20.26 -11.74
C THR A 275 -1.50 -20.32 -10.72
N GLU A 276 -0.50 -19.46 -10.88
CA GLU A 276 0.66 -19.34 -10.00
C GLU A 276 0.30 -18.78 -8.62
N LEU A 277 -0.43 -17.68 -8.58
CA LEU A 277 -0.89 -17.07 -7.33
C LEU A 277 -1.86 -18.02 -6.61
N TYR A 278 -2.80 -18.63 -7.31
CA TYR A 278 -3.72 -19.59 -6.70
C TYR A 278 -2.98 -20.78 -6.07
N ARG A 279 -1.95 -21.30 -6.73
CA ARG A 279 -1.09 -22.36 -6.16
C ARG A 279 -0.40 -21.90 -4.87
N TYR A 280 0.11 -20.66 -4.87
CA TYR A 280 0.69 -20.07 -3.66
C TYR A 280 -0.35 -19.95 -2.53
N LEU A 281 -1.55 -19.45 -2.82
CA LEU A 281 -2.65 -19.35 -1.85
C LEU A 281 -3.01 -20.72 -1.28
N MET A 282 -3.19 -21.74 -2.13
CA MET A 282 -3.51 -23.10 -1.70
C MET A 282 -2.44 -23.67 -0.76
N GLU A 283 -1.15 -23.50 -1.10
CA GLU A 283 -0.04 -23.92 -0.23
C GLU A 283 -0.04 -23.14 1.09
N TYR A 284 -0.31 -21.84 1.05
CA TYR A 284 -0.36 -20.96 2.21
C TYR A 284 -1.51 -21.33 3.16
N VAL A 285 -2.73 -21.46 2.64
CA VAL A 285 -3.94 -21.89 3.38
C VAL A 285 -3.70 -23.27 4.00
N ARG A 286 -3.20 -24.23 3.23
CA ARG A 286 -2.90 -25.58 3.73
C ARG A 286 -1.83 -25.59 4.81
N LYS A 287 -0.78 -24.77 4.68
CA LYS A 287 0.30 -24.68 5.68
C LYS A 287 -0.22 -24.14 7.01
N ASN A 288 -1.14 -23.20 6.98
CA ASN A 288 -1.75 -22.63 8.19
C ASN A 288 -2.93 -23.48 8.71
N GLY A 289 -3.41 -24.45 7.93
CA GLY A 289 -4.54 -25.29 8.32
C GLY A 289 -5.86 -24.52 8.38
N TRP A 290 -5.99 -23.46 7.57
CA TRP A 290 -7.16 -22.60 7.56
C TRP A 290 -8.31 -23.20 6.76
N THR A 291 -9.51 -23.06 7.31
CA THR A 291 -10.79 -23.25 6.64
C THR A 291 -11.25 -21.94 5.97
N GLU A 292 -12.29 -22.00 5.15
CA GLU A 292 -12.93 -20.79 4.60
C GLU A 292 -13.37 -19.81 5.70
N GLU A 293 -13.87 -20.34 6.84
CA GLU A 293 -14.23 -19.52 8.00
C GLU A 293 -13.00 -18.84 8.62
N ASP A 294 -11.86 -19.53 8.75
CA ASP A 294 -10.65 -18.91 9.28
C ASP A 294 -10.14 -17.78 8.38
N ILE A 295 -10.25 -17.93 7.05
CA ILE A 295 -9.92 -16.89 6.08
C ILE A 295 -10.88 -15.71 6.23
N PHE A 296 -12.19 -15.98 6.31
CA PHE A 296 -13.20 -14.94 6.51
C PHE A 296 -12.95 -14.14 7.80
N GLN A 297 -12.65 -14.82 8.91
CA GLN A 297 -12.31 -14.18 10.18
C GLN A 297 -11.00 -13.39 10.09
N LEU A 298 -9.97 -13.92 9.43
CA LEU A 298 -8.69 -13.23 9.22
C LEU A 298 -8.85 -11.89 8.50
N LEU A 299 -9.73 -11.86 7.49
CA LEU A 299 -9.90 -10.69 6.62
C LEU A 299 -10.86 -9.64 7.20
N ASN A 300 -11.82 -10.04 8.04
CA ASN A 300 -12.93 -9.17 8.43
C ASN A 300 -13.03 -8.88 9.93
N THR A 301 -12.30 -9.60 10.80
CA THR A 301 -12.42 -9.40 12.25
C THR A 301 -11.79 -8.09 12.70
N SER A 302 -12.60 -7.29 13.38
CA SER A 302 -12.17 -6.15 14.18
C SER A 302 -12.13 -6.52 15.66
N VAL A 303 -11.17 -5.96 16.40
CA VAL A 303 -10.93 -6.29 17.81
C VAL A 303 -10.83 -5.03 18.64
N PHE A 304 -11.67 -4.93 19.67
CA PHE A 304 -11.78 -3.81 20.58
C PHE A 304 -11.19 -4.22 21.92
N TYR A 305 -10.20 -3.46 22.39
CA TYR A 305 -9.61 -3.58 23.71
C TYR A 305 -10.11 -2.42 24.56
N TYR A 306 -10.77 -2.75 25.67
CA TYR A 306 -11.33 -1.77 26.60
C TYR A 306 -10.36 -1.50 27.76
N LEU A 307 -10.50 -0.32 28.36
CA LEU A 307 -9.70 0.13 29.50
C LEU A 307 -9.80 -0.79 30.73
N ASP A 308 -10.92 -1.49 30.88
CA ASP A 308 -11.11 -2.47 31.96
C ASP A 308 -10.49 -3.85 31.66
N GLY A 309 -9.72 -3.97 30.57
CA GLY A 309 -9.07 -5.19 30.14
C GLY A 309 -9.97 -6.14 29.34
N ARG A 310 -11.26 -5.82 29.14
CA ARG A 310 -12.11 -6.62 28.27
C ARG A 310 -11.66 -6.53 26.81
N LYS A 311 -11.89 -7.62 26.10
CA LYS A 311 -11.65 -7.76 24.66
C LYS A 311 -12.96 -8.17 23.98
N LYS A 312 -13.34 -7.50 22.89
CA LYS A 312 -14.47 -7.87 22.04
C LYS A 312 -13.98 -8.03 20.60
N SER A 313 -14.31 -9.17 19.97
CA SER A 313 -14.16 -9.34 18.53
C SER A 313 -15.53 -9.14 17.87
N THR A 314 -15.55 -8.53 16.70
CA THR A 314 -16.75 -8.17 15.94
C THR A 314 -16.38 -8.06 14.46
N ILE A 315 -17.36 -8.20 13.58
CA ILE A 315 -17.16 -7.94 12.15
C ILE A 315 -17.95 -6.69 11.84
N ILE A 316 -17.26 -5.61 11.46
CA ILE A 316 -17.90 -4.34 11.19
C ILE A 316 -18.39 -4.33 9.74
N ASP A 317 -19.66 -3.98 9.53
CA ASP A 317 -20.17 -3.68 8.20
C ASP A 317 -19.75 -2.25 7.81
N PHE A 318 -18.58 -2.16 7.18
CA PHE A 318 -18.03 -0.87 6.74
C PHE A 318 -18.83 -0.23 5.60
N TYR A 319 -19.65 -1.00 4.87
CA TYR A 319 -20.30 -0.54 3.64
C TYR A 319 -21.57 0.29 3.87
N GLN A 320 -22.04 0.42 5.12
CA GLN A 320 -23.15 1.31 5.43
C GLN A 320 -22.64 2.73 5.67
N ASP A 321 -23.29 3.71 5.03
CA ASP A 321 -22.91 5.14 5.06
C ASP A 321 -23.06 5.81 6.44
N SER A 322 -23.38 5.05 7.49
CA SER A 322 -23.59 5.52 8.86
C SER A 322 -22.43 5.23 9.81
N ASP A 323 -21.38 4.49 9.41
CA ASP A 323 -20.25 4.17 10.30
C ASP A 323 -19.34 5.39 10.55
N ASP A 324 -19.17 5.74 11.84
CA ASP A 324 -18.34 6.85 12.32
C ASP A 324 -16.84 6.46 12.48
N ILE A 325 -16.52 5.16 12.51
CA ILE A 325 -15.17 4.66 12.75
C ILE A 325 -14.26 5.04 11.59
N ILE A 326 -14.71 4.87 10.36
CA ILE A 326 -13.93 5.22 9.15
C ILE A 326 -13.65 6.73 9.11
N GLU A 327 -14.66 7.57 9.30
CA GLU A 327 -14.50 9.03 9.32
C GLU A 327 -13.50 9.45 10.41
N THR A 328 -13.61 8.85 11.60
CA THR A 328 -12.69 9.12 12.71
C THR A 328 -11.25 8.72 12.35
N ILE A 329 -11.05 7.57 11.69
CA ILE A 329 -9.71 7.13 11.24
C ILE A 329 -9.15 8.09 10.19
N GLU A 330 -9.95 8.48 9.20
CA GLU A 330 -9.54 9.44 8.17
C GLU A 330 -9.08 10.75 8.81
N MET A 331 -9.87 11.28 9.75
CA MET A 331 -9.56 12.53 10.46
C MET A 331 -8.28 12.44 11.29
N VAL A 332 -8.10 11.35 12.05
CA VAL A 332 -6.92 11.17 12.92
C VAL A 332 -5.66 10.93 12.09
N TYR A 333 -5.75 10.11 11.04
CA TYR A 333 -4.60 9.75 10.22
C TYR A 333 -4.19 10.87 9.25
N GLY A 334 -5.16 11.58 8.67
CA GLY A 334 -4.94 12.68 7.72
C GLY A 334 -4.34 13.94 8.36
N TYR A 335 -4.18 13.98 9.69
CA TYR A 335 -3.74 15.16 10.47
C TYR A 335 -4.62 16.40 10.26
N ASP A 336 -5.87 16.22 9.83
CA ASP A 336 -6.70 17.33 9.38
C ASP A 336 -7.39 18.09 10.52
N PHE A 337 -7.36 17.63 11.78
CA PHE A 337 -8.04 18.38 12.86
C PHE A 337 -7.51 18.16 14.30
N THR A 338 -7.69 19.21 15.11
CA THR A 338 -7.41 19.25 16.56
C THR A 338 -8.72 19.07 17.35
N GLY A 339 -9.00 17.85 17.80
CA GLY A 339 -10.04 17.55 18.80
C GLY A 339 -11.31 16.89 18.24
N ILE A 340 -11.44 15.59 18.47
CA ILE A 340 -12.68 14.84 18.23
C ILE A 340 -13.62 15.08 19.43
N GLU A 341 -14.70 15.83 19.21
CA GLU A 341 -15.72 16.08 20.25
C GLU A 341 -16.68 14.89 20.46
N GLN A 342 -16.62 13.86 19.59
CA GLN A 342 -17.44 12.66 19.71
C GLN A 342 -16.98 11.81 20.90
N ASN A 343 -17.93 11.49 21.78
CA ASN A 343 -17.69 10.56 22.89
C ASN A 343 -18.03 9.11 22.53
N PHE A 344 -18.82 8.90 21.48
CA PHE A 344 -19.25 7.58 21.00
C PHE A 344 -18.97 7.48 19.52
N MET A 345 -18.55 6.29 19.09
CA MET A 345 -18.49 5.90 17.67
C MET A 345 -19.58 4.86 17.41
N PHE A 346 -20.27 5.01 16.29
CA PHE A 346 -21.26 4.07 15.79
C PHE A 346 -20.67 3.07 14.80
N TYR A 347 -21.13 1.81 14.88
CA TYR A 347 -20.89 0.79 13.86
C TYR A 347 -22.01 -0.25 13.84
N ILE A 348 -22.14 -1.00 12.74
CA ILE A 348 -23.06 -2.13 12.60
C ILE A 348 -22.26 -3.43 12.60
N ASP A 349 -22.67 -4.42 13.40
CA ASP A 349 -22.08 -5.76 13.33
C ASP A 349 -22.67 -6.52 12.14
N ALA A 350 -21.82 -6.93 11.19
CA ALA A 350 -22.23 -7.59 9.96
C ALA A 350 -22.83 -8.99 10.18
N HIS A 351 -22.60 -9.62 11.34
CA HIS A 351 -23.10 -10.96 11.61
C HIS A 351 -24.57 -10.96 12.05
N ASP A 352 -24.95 -10.01 12.90
CA ASP A 352 -26.28 -9.96 13.51
C ASP A 352 -27.07 -8.66 13.22
N GLU A 353 -26.51 -7.78 12.38
CA GLU A 353 -27.06 -6.49 11.96
C GLU A 353 -27.35 -5.56 13.16
N THR A 354 -26.69 -5.76 14.30
CA THR A 354 -26.92 -4.91 15.48
C THR A 354 -26.22 -3.56 15.37
N GLU A 355 -26.95 -2.51 15.72
CA GLU A 355 -26.43 -1.16 15.89
C GLU A 355 -25.66 -1.06 17.22
N ASN A 356 -24.40 -0.66 17.15
CA ASN A 356 -23.52 -0.58 18.31
C ASN A 356 -22.98 0.85 18.47
N PHE A 357 -23.05 1.39 19.68
CA PHE A 357 -22.44 2.67 20.05
C PHE A 357 -21.36 2.43 21.10
N VAL A 358 -20.11 2.74 20.78
CA VAL A 358 -18.98 2.48 21.67
C VAL A 358 -18.38 3.77 22.18
N ASN A 359 -18.27 3.88 23.51
CA ASN A 359 -17.68 5.04 24.16
C ASN A 359 -16.15 5.05 23.96
N LEU A 360 -15.65 6.07 23.26
CA LEU A 360 -14.24 6.24 22.91
C LEU A 360 -13.32 6.29 24.14
N LYS A 361 -13.81 6.86 25.26
CA LYS A 361 -13.06 6.94 26.53
C LYS A 361 -12.88 5.58 27.19
N GLY A 362 -13.76 4.63 26.89
CA GLY A 362 -13.70 3.27 27.40
C GLY A 362 -12.82 2.34 26.56
N ILE A 363 -12.39 2.77 25.37
CA ILE A 363 -11.56 2.00 24.44
C ILE A 363 -10.10 2.40 24.64
N SER A 364 -9.22 1.41 24.72
CA SER A 364 -7.77 1.62 24.70
C SER A 364 -7.23 1.50 23.28
N MET A 365 -7.68 0.49 22.54
CA MET A 365 -7.21 0.22 21.18
C MET A 365 -8.28 -0.51 20.37
N MET A 366 -8.32 -0.25 19.07
CA MET A 366 -8.96 -1.11 18.07
C MET A 366 -7.91 -1.67 17.12
N GLU A 367 -8.00 -2.96 16.81
CA GLU A 367 -7.36 -3.56 15.64
C GLU A 367 -8.42 -3.72 14.57
N LEU A 368 -8.18 -3.17 13.38
CA LEU A 368 -9.09 -3.23 12.24
C LEU A 368 -8.37 -3.80 11.02
N PRO A 369 -9.04 -4.51 10.09
CA PRO A 369 -8.43 -4.97 8.86
C PRO A 369 -8.04 -3.78 7.97
N LEU A 370 -6.75 -3.63 7.69
CA LEU A 370 -6.22 -2.45 6.98
C LEU A 370 -6.87 -2.28 5.60
N LEU A 371 -6.92 -3.35 4.81
CA LEU A 371 -7.49 -3.29 3.46
C LEU A 371 -8.98 -2.95 3.47
N LYS A 372 -9.77 -3.46 4.43
CA LYS A 372 -11.20 -3.13 4.52
C LYS A 372 -11.45 -1.68 4.91
N VAL A 373 -10.65 -1.14 5.82
CA VAL A 373 -10.71 0.29 6.17
C VAL A 373 -10.32 1.14 4.95
N GLU A 374 -9.25 0.78 4.24
CA GLU A 374 -8.80 1.53 3.05
C GLU A 374 -9.81 1.48 1.90
N GLU A 375 -10.36 0.31 1.58
CA GLU A 375 -11.41 0.12 0.55
C GLU A 375 -12.61 1.03 0.81
N GLU A 376 -13.05 1.12 2.07
CA GLU A 376 -14.19 1.93 2.45
C GLU A 376 -13.90 3.44 2.36
N ILE A 377 -12.69 3.86 2.76
CA ILE A 377 -12.21 5.25 2.57
C ILE A 377 -12.28 5.64 1.09
N PHE A 378 -11.81 4.78 0.19
CA PHE A 378 -11.91 5.05 -1.25
C PHE A 378 -13.36 5.07 -1.74
N ARG A 379 -14.20 4.13 -1.29
CA ARG A 379 -15.62 4.10 -1.65
C ARG A 379 -16.35 5.39 -1.27
N ARG A 380 -16.02 6.00 -0.13
CA ARG A 380 -16.60 7.27 0.34
C ARG A 380 -16.11 8.47 -0.46
N ASN A 381 -14.83 8.51 -0.79
CA ASN A 381 -14.21 9.64 -1.52
C ASN A 381 -14.51 9.65 -3.03
N ASP A 382 -14.89 8.51 -3.62
CA ASP A 382 -15.30 8.39 -5.02
C ASP A 382 -16.79 8.76 -5.27
N GLN A 383 -17.57 9.04 -4.21
CA GLN A 383 -18.98 9.51 -4.28
C GLN A 383 -19.07 11.04 -4.22
#